data_AF-A0A6G7PYC8-F1
#
_entry.id   AF-A0A6G7PYC8-F1
#
_cell.length_a   1.000
_cell.length_b   1.000
_cell.length_c   1.000
_cell.angle_alpha   90.00
_cell.angle_beta   90.00
_cell.angle_gamma   90.00
#
_symmetry.space_group_name_H-M   'P 1'
#
loop_
_entity.id
_entity.type
_entity.pdbx_description
1 polymer ?
#
loop_
_entity_poly.entity_id
_entity_poly.type
_entity_poly.pdbx_seq_one_letter_code
_entity_poly.pdbx_strand_id
1 'polypeptide(L)'
;MRGILLWGLILFSLSIIGSSAWAVQVCRSLDEDGDGRPDRWEYFFGGKVVRIEKDSSGDGRVDQVVLFRDGRLVKKRLDPDGDGFFEVEVFYSAEGRRQKVIKVSDVPPKKVIFIYDRSEQIREIKKDMDGDGSPEEISFYQGGRLLRTLKHREQGMEETFFMGEETKVTQDKNGDGRPEVVAFYRRGQLVRLLQDKDNDGYLETKVIYQGGEVRELWRDLDKDGRFEFRLTYGRGEPVRAEIDKDADGRPDIREIYSKGRLKERLRLVKGRIKVREIYDAGRLKRLERDRDGNGSPDEVAFYHQGRISEFRYFDSCGDLRERRIYGPGGEVVKIEQWRKEGHITWHLKAGELLRAEIDQDGDGSPEIWYRYREGELEKVARDTDGDGRPDRWETYQGGQVCRLEQDLNGDGRIDLEDHFLPGGQR
;
A
#
# COMPACT_ATOMS: atom_id res chain seq x y z
N MET A 1 21.54 -67.28 -70.66
CA MET A 1 22.23 -67.99 -69.57
C MET A 1 21.46 -67.70 -68.28
N ARG A 2 21.03 -68.76 -67.57
CA ARG A 2 20.83 -68.93 -66.10
C ARG A 2 20.25 -67.74 -65.30
N GLY A 3 19.13 -67.77 -64.56
CA GLY A 3 18.59 -68.76 -63.59
C GLY A 3 18.52 -68.09 -62.20
N ILE A 4 17.36 -67.62 -61.70
CA ILE A 4 16.44 -68.19 -60.67
C ILE A 4 16.71 -67.81 -59.19
N LEU A 5 15.60 -67.51 -58.45
CA LEU A 5 15.33 -67.34 -56.98
C LEU A 5 15.48 -65.91 -56.39
N LEU A 6 14.52 -65.32 -55.65
CA LEU A 6 13.54 -65.84 -54.67
C LEU A 6 12.25 -64.97 -54.60
N TRP A 7 11.11 -65.57 -54.21
CA TRP A 7 9.79 -64.98 -53.95
C TRP A 7 9.66 -64.35 -52.55
N GLY A 8 8.73 -63.40 -52.34
CA GLY A 8 8.32 -62.97 -50.98
C GLY A 8 7.28 -61.82 -50.95
N LEU A 9 6.07 -62.14 -50.51
CA LEU A 9 4.86 -61.31 -50.42
C LEU A 9 4.53 -61.13 -48.93
N ILE A 10 4.44 -59.91 -48.38
CA ILE A 10 3.81 -59.59 -47.06
C ILE A 10 3.26 -58.14 -47.16
N LEU A 11 1.96 -57.88 -47.36
CA LEU A 11 0.82 -57.90 -46.42
C LEU A 11 0.89 -56.92 -45.22
N PHE A 12 0.09 -55.85 -45.34
CA PHE A 12 -0.83 -55.26 -44.35
C PHE A 12 -0.41 -55.15 -42.85
N SER A 13 -0.55 -53.94 -42.32
CA SER A 13 -1.22 -53.74 -41.03
C SER A 13 -2.12 -52.51 -41.05
N LEU A 14 -3.35 -52.72 -41.53
CA LEU A 14 -4.53 -52.15 -40.88
C LEU A 14 -4.53 -52.68 -39.44
N SER A 15 -4.49 -51.81 -38.44
CA SER A 15 -5.12 -52.12 -37.14
C SER A 15 -6.47 -51.41 -37.10
N ILE A 16 -7.47 -52.24 -37.38
CA ILE A 16 -8.89 -52.06 -37.13
C ILE A 16 -9.12 -51.96 -35.62
N ILE A 17 -9.90 -50.97 -35.20
CA ILE A 17 -11.00 -51.19 -34.25
C ILE A 17 -12.23 -50.52 -34.87
N GLY A 18 -13.34 -51.29 -34.95
CA GLY A 18 -14.44 -51.13 -35.91
C GLY A 18 -15.19 -49.80 -35.87
N SER A 19 -15.96 -49.43 -36.89
CA SER A 19 -17.04 -50.25 -37.45
C SER A 19 -17.44 -49.76 -38.84
N SER A 20 -17.63 -50.73 -39.75
CA SER A 20 -18.54 -50.77 -40.90
C SER A 20 -18.75 -49.49 -41.73
N ALA A 21 -18.45 -49.58 -43.02
CA ALA A 21 -19.02 -48.75 -44.07
C ALA A 21 -20.56 -48.70 -43.94
N TRP A 22 -21.12 -47.53 -43.67
CA TRP A 22 -22.57 -47.30 -43.71
C TRP A 22 -22.92 -46.87 -45.15
N ALA A 23 -23.38 -47.81 -45.97
CA ALA A 23 -23.99 -47.49 -47.25
C ALA A 23 -25.26 -46.67 -46.99
N VAL A 24 -25.24 -45.38 -47.36
CA VAL A 24 -26.44 -44.53 -47.39
C VAL A 24 -27.36 -45.11 -48.46
N GLN A 25 -28.55 -45.59 -48.07
CA GLN A 25 -29.29 -46.53 -48.91
C GLN A 25 -30.45 -45.88 -49.70
N VAL A 26 -30.91 -44.68 -49.31
CA VAL A 26 -31.96 -43.95 -50.04
C VAL A 26 -31.75 -42.44 -49.90
N CYS A 27 -31.78 -41.74 -51.04
CA CYS A 27 -31.92 -40.28 -51.13
C CYS A 27 -33.34 -39.98 -51.60
N ARG A 28 -34.10 -39.19 -50.83
CA ARG A 28 -35.38 -38.63 -51.25
C ARG A 28 -35.17 -37.15 -51.57
N SER A 29 -35.39 -36.77 -52.82
CA SER A 29 -35.40 -35.37 -53.25
C SER A 29 -36.83 -34.84 -53.24
N LEU A 30 -37.05 -33.67 -52.67
CA LEU A 30 -38.32 -32.96 -52.66
C LEU A 30 -38.12 -31.57 -53.27
N ASP A 31 -39.17 -31.11 -53.93
CA ASP A 31 -39.34 -29.75 -54.45
C ASP A 31 -40.47 -29.13 -53.59
N GLU A 32 -40.10 -28.39 -52.55
CA GLU A 32 -41.03 -27.79 -51.59
C GLU A 32 -41.62 -26.46 -52.10
N ASP A 33 -40.95 -25.76 -53.02
CA ASP A 33 -41.40 -24.47 -53.55
C ASP A 33 -42.13 -24.57 -54.91
N GLY A 34 -42.03 -25.72 -55.59
CA GLY A 34 -42.76 -26.06 -56.80
C GLY A 34 -42.16 -25.49 -58.08
N ASP A 35 -40.88 -25.11 -58.09
CA ASP A 35 -40.20 -24.54 -59.26
C ASP A 35 -39.71 -25.60 -60.27
N GLY A 36 -39.86 -26.89 -59.93
CA GLY A 36 -39.44 -28.04 -60.72
C GLY A 36 -38.01 -28.50 -60.46
N ARG A 37 -37.29 -27.87 -59.53
CA ARG A 37 -35.97 -28.26 -59.04
C ARG A 37 -36.11 -28.70 -57.58
N PRO A 38 -35.52 -29.84 -57.19
CA PRO A 38 -35.52 -30.21 -55.78
C PRO A 38 -34.74 -29.18 -54.95
N ASP A 39 -35.31 -28.74 -53.83
CA ASP A 39 -34.74 -27.79 -52.87
C ASP A 39 -34.48 -28.46 -51.51
N ARG A 40 -34.85 -29.73 -51.35
CA ARG A 40 -34.62 -30.53 -50.13
C ARG A 40 -34.24 -31.97 -50.45
N TRP A 41 -33.20 -32.47 -49.78
CA TRP A 41 -32.75 -33.86 -49.91
C TRP A 41 -32.68 -34.54 -48.54
N GLU A 42 -33.29 -35.71 -48.41
CA GLU A 42 -33.29 -36.53 -47.19
C GLU A 42 -32.52 -37.82 -47.40
N TYR A 43 -31.63 -38.14 -46.46
CA TYR A 43 -30.79 -39.33 -46.47
C TYR A 43 -31.18 -40.27 -45.34
N PHE A 44 -31.37 -41.54 -45.68
CA PHE A 44 -31.81 -42.57 -44.73
C PHE A 44 -30.74 -43.62 -44.49
N PHE A 45 -30.65 -44.09 -43.24
CA PHE A 45 -29.93 -45.30 -42.89
C PHE A 45 -30.78 -46.16 -41.95
N GLY A 46 -30.94 -47.45 -42.28
CA GLY A 46 -31.73 -48.38 -41.45
C GLY A 46 -33.19 -47.93 -41.26
N GLY A 47 -33.76 -47.26 -42.27
CA GLY A 47 -35.12 -46.72 -42.25
C GLY A 47 -35.31 -45.40 -41.47
N LYS A 48 -34.24 -44.85 -40.87
CA LYS A 48 -34.30 -43.56 -40.14
C LYS A 48 -33.57 -42.47 -40.93
N VAL A 49 -34.10 -41.24 -40.88
CA VAL A 49 -33.39 -40.06 -41.43
C VAL A 49 -32.11 -39.84 -40.63
N VAL A 50 -30.99 -39.70 -41.33
CA VAL A 50 -29.68 -39.40 -40.74
C VAL A 50 -29.15 -38.03 -41.16
N ARG A 51 -29.60 -37.52 -42.31
CA ARG A 51 -29.21 -36.20 -42.83
C ARG A 51 -30.34 -35.59 -43.67
N ILE A 52 -30.54 -34.29 -43.55
CA ILE A 52 -31.36 -33.48 -44.45
C ILE A 52 -30.50 -32.34 -44.96
N GLU A 53 -30.55 -32.08 -46.26
CA GLU A 53 -29.93 -30.93 -46.92
C GLU A 53 -31.04 -30.09 -47.53
N LYS A 54 -30.91 -28.77 -47.46
CA LYS A 54 -31.87 -27.82 -47.99
C LYS A 54 -31.14 -26.68 -48.70
N ASP A 55 -31.71 -26.25 -49.81
CA ASP A 55 -31.41 -25.02 -50.54
C ASP A 55 -32.58 -24.07 -50.31
N SER A 56 -32.47 -23.22 -49.30
CA SER A 56 -33.57 -22.30 -48.94
C SER A 56 -33.53 -21.02 -49.76
N SER A 57 -32.47 -20.77 -50.52
CA SER A 57 -32.29 -19.59 -51.37
C SER A 57 -32.77 -19.82 -52.80
N GLY A 58 -32.83 -21.08 -53.25
CA GLY A 58 -33.23 -21.50 -54.60
C GLY A 58 -32.13 -21.27 -55.65
N ASP A 59 -30.87 -21.08 -55.23
CA ASP A 59 -29.76 -20.80 -56.14
C ASP A 59 -29.06 -22.07 -56.65
N GLY A 60 -29.53 -23.24 -56.23
CA GLY A 60 -28.99 -24.56 -56.53
C GLY A 60 -27.88 -25.01 -55.58
N ARG A 61 -27.59 -24.27 -54.51
CA ARG A 61 -26.58 -24.61 -53.49
C ARG A 61 -27.26 -24.88 -52.16
N VAL A 62 -26.79 -25.93 -51.48
CA VAL A 62 -27.29 -26.28 -50.14
C VAL A 62 -26.81 -25.24 -49.13
N ASP A 63 -27.74 -24.50 -48.53
CA ASP A 63 -27.48 -23.49 -47.50
C ASP A 63 -27.71 -24.01 -46.07
N GLN A 64 -28.35 -25.18 -45.94
CA GLN A 64 -28.65 -25.79 -44.65
C GLN A 64 -28.44 -27.30 -44.66
N VAL A 65 -27.70 -27.81 -43.67
CA VAL A 65 -27.52 -29.25 -43.42
C VAL A 65 -27.94 -29.61 -42.00
N VAL A 66 -28.83 -30.58 -41.85
CA VAL A 66 -29.35 -31.07 -40.57
C VAL A 66 -28.96 -32.54 -40.40
N LEU A 67 -28.37 -32.89 -39.27
CA LEU A 67 -27.88 -34.25 -38.97
C LEU A 67 -28.62 -34.85 -37.79
N PHE A 68 -28.97 -36.13 -37.93
CA PHE A 68 -29.70 -36.90 -36.94
C PHE A 68 -28.91 -38.14 -36.52
N ARG A 69 -29.00 -38.50 -35.25
CA ARG A 69 -28.52 -39.78 -34.71
C ARG A 69 -29.66 -40.46 -33.98
N ASP A 70 -29.99 -41.70 -34.38
CA ASP A 70 -31.11 -42.48 -33.83
C ASP A 70 -32.47 -41.75 -33.88
N GLY A 71 -32.69 -40.90 -34.88
CA GLY A 71 -33.91 -40.11 -35.05
C GLY A 71 -33.95 -38.81 -34.21
N ARG A 72 -32.87 -38.49 -33.49
CA ARG A 72 -32.75 -37.25 -32.71
C ARG A 72 -31.84 -36.26 -33.44
N LEU A 73 -32.24 -34.98 -33.47
CA LEU A 73 -31.42 -33.91 -34.00
C LEU A 73 -30.13 -33.77 -33.18
N VAL A 74 -28.97 -33.85 -33.83
CA VAL A 74 -27.67 -33.73 -33.15
C VAL A 74 -26.86 -32.52 -33.61
N LYS A 75 -26.96 -32.14 -34.88
CA LYS A 75 -26.20 -31.01 -35.44
C LYS A 75 -26.97 -30.34 -36.57
N LYS A 76 -26.87 -29.02 -36.67
CA LYS A 76 -27.35 -28.21 -37.80
C LYS A 76 -26.21 -27.32 -38.27
N ARG A 77 -26.01 -27.20 -39.59
CA ARG A 77 -25.04 -26.31 -40.23
C ARG A 77 -25.82 -25.34 -41.13
N LEU A 78 -25.42 -24.07 -41.15
CA LEU A 78 -25.98 -23.02 -41.99
C LEU A 78 -24.86 -22.26 -42.70
N ASP A 79 -25.13 -21.89 -43.95
CA ASP A 79 -24.35 -21.01 -44.81
C ASP A 79 -25.19 -19.73 -45.07
N PRO A 80 -25.14 -18.71 -44.20
CA PRO A 80 -26.01 -17.53 -44.35
C PRO A 80 -25.55 -16.53 -45.43
N ASP A 81 -24.31 -16.62 -45.92
CA ASP A 81 -23.80 -15.70 -46.95
C ASP A 81 -23.74 -16.32 -48.36
N GLY A 82 -23.97 -17.63 -48.47
CA GLY A 82 -24.12 -18.37 -49.72
C GLY A 82 -22.80 -18.65 -50.43
N ASP A 83 -21.67 -18.51 -49.75
CA ASP A 83 -20.35 -18.71 -50.35
C ASP A 83 -19.95 -20.19 -50.47
N GLY A 84 -20.71 -21.09 -49.84
CA GLY A 84 -20.51 -22.54 -49.79
C GLY A 84 -19.73 -23.03 -48.57
N PHE A 85 -19.23 -22.12 -47.73
CA PHE A 85 -18.76 -22.40 -46.38
C PHE A 85 -19.95 -22.38 -45.42
N PHE A 86 -19.85 -23.07 -44.28
CA PHE A 86 -20.95 -23.13 -43.32
C PHE A 86 -20.51 -22.41 -42.05
N GLU A 87 -20.81 -21.12 -41.96
CA GLU A 87 -20.35 -20.21 -40.91
C GLU A 87 -20.93 -20.61 -39.57
N VAL A 88 -22.14 -21.18 -39.53
CA VAL A 88 -22.85 -21.48 -38.29
C VAL A 88 -23.06 -22.97 -38.11
N GLU A 89 -22.56 -23.52 -37.01
CA GLU A 89 -22.83 -24.89 -36.57
C GLU A 89 -23.53 -24.90 -35.21
N VAL A 90 -24.66 -25.60 -35.11
CA VAL A 90 -25.44 -25.76 -33.88
C VAL A 90 -25.44 -27.22 -33.47
N PHE A 91 -25.12 -27.52 -32.21
CA PHE A 91 -25.12 -28.85 -31.63
C PHE A 91 -26.23 -28.96 -30.59
N TYR A 92 -26.92 -30.10 -30.59
CA TYR A 92 -28.11 -30.34 -29.77
C TYR A 92 -27.92 -31.52 -28.81
N SER A 93 -28.58 -31.47 -27.66
CA SER A 93 -28.65 -32.56 -26.69
C SER A 93 -29.60 -33.66 -27.17
N ALA A 94 -29.62 -34.79 -26.45
CA ALA A 94 -30.57 -35.87 -26.70
C ALA A 94 -32.04 -35.43 -26.57
N GLU A 95 -32.32 -34.39 -25.78
CA GLU A 95 -33.63 -33.77 -25.59
C GLU A 95 -33.93 -32.66 -26.61
N GLY A 96 -33.06 -32.44 -27.60
CA GLY A 96 -33.25 -31.42 -28.65
C GLY A 96 -32.93 -29.99 -28.22
N ARG A 97 -32.28 -29.79 -27.07
CA ARG A 97 -31.88 -28.47 -26.57
C ARG A 97 -30.51 -28.08 -27.11
N ARG A 98 -30.27 -26.81 -27.42
CA ARG A 98 -28.95 -26.34 -27.86
C ARG A 98 -27.92 -26.55 -26.76
N GLN A 99 -26.78 -27.13 -27.13
CA GLN A 99 -25.62 -27.29 -26.24
C GLN A 99 -24.49 -26.35 -26.64
N LYS A 100 -24.27 -26.18 -27.94
CA LYS A 100 -23.16 -25.40 -28.49
C LYS A 100 -23.56 -24.77 -29.81
N VAL A 101 -23.21 -23.50 -30.01
CA VAL A 101 -23.28 -22.84 -31.32
C VAL A 101 -21.88 -22.33 -31.65
N ILE A 102 -21.37 -22.68 -32.82
CA ILE A 102 -20.11 -22.16 -33.36
C ILE A 102 -20.49 -21.22 -34.50
N LYS A 103 -19.89 -20.03 -34.50
CA LYS A 103 -19.94 -19.07 -35.61
C LYS A 103 -18.51 -18.80 -36.08
N VAL A 104 -18.26 -18.82 -37.36
CA VAL A 104 -16.98 -18.48 -37.98
C VAL A 104 -17.17 -17.23 -38.83
N SER A 105 -16.14 -16.40 -38.95
CA SER A 105 -16.16 -15.15 -39.73
C SER A 105 -14.79 -14.84 -40.31
N ASP A 106 -14.77 -14.14 -41.45
CA ASP A 106 -13.55 -13.61 -42.04
C ASP A 106 -13.00 -12.38 -41.33
N VAL A 107 -13.77 -11.75 -40.44
CA VAL A 107 -13.33 -10.63 -39.62
C VAL A 107 -13.30 -11.01 -38.14
N PRO A 108 -12.41 -10.40 -37.32
CA PRO A 108 -12.40 -10.64 -35.89
C PRO A 108 -13.75 -10.28 -35.22
N PRO A 109 -14.28 -11.12 -34.31
CA PRO A 109 -13.75 -12.43 -33.93
C PRO A 109 -13.90 -13.47 -35.05
N LYS A 110 -12.78 -14.10 -35.43
CA LYS A 110 -12.72 -15.16 -36.45
C LYS A 110 -13.59 -16.35 -36.09
N LYS A 111 -13.76 -16.63 -34.80
CA LYS A 111 -14.65 -17.68 -34.32
C LYS A 111 -15.27 -17.34 -32.97
N VAL A 112 -16.58 -17.60 -32.85
CA VAL A 112 -17.33 -17.43 -31.60
C VAL A 112 -18.03 -18.74 -31.25
N ILE A 113 -17.80 -19.24 -30.04
CA ILE A 113 -18.45 -20.45 -29.52
C ILE A 113 -19.36 -20.06 -28.36
N PHE A 114 -20.66 -20.24 -28.52
CA PHE A 114 -21.65 -20.14 -27.46
C PHE A 114 -21.88 -21.52 -26.86
N ILE A 115 -21.83 -21.64 -25.54
CA ILE A 115 -22.11 -22.86 -24.79
C ILE A 115 -23.31 -22.60 -23.90
N TYR A 116 -24.29 -23.50 -23.96
CA TYR A 116 -25.57 -23.37 -23.27
C TYR A 116 -25.66 -24.34 -22.10
N ASP A 117 -26.43 -23.96 -21.07
CA ASP A 117 -26.80 -24.84 -19.98
C ASP A 117 -28.03 -25.71 -20.32
N ARG A 118 -28.48 -26.52 -19.36
CA ARG A 118 -29.65 -27.40 -19.55
C ARG A 118 -30.96 -26.63 -19.74
N SER A 119 -31.02 -25.36 -19.37
CA SER A 119 -32.18 -24.47 -19.52
C SER A 119 -32.08 -23.61 -20.79
N GLU A 120 -31.13 -23.91 -21.69
CA GLU A 120 -30.81 -23.13 -22.90
C GLU A 120 -30.42 -21.68 -22.64
N GLN A 121 -29.93 -21.37 -21.44
CA GLN A 121 -29.28 -20.09 -21.18
C GLN A 121 -27.79 -20.19 -21.53
N ILE A 122 -27.21 -19.08 -21.98
CA ILE A 122 -25.77 -19.02 -22.23
C ILE A 122 -25.05 -19.21 -20.90
N ARG A 123 -24.11 -20.16 -20.88
CA ARG A 123 -23.18 -20.43 -19.79
C ARG A 123 -21.80 -19.86 -20.09
N GLU A 124 -21.36 -19.92 -21.34
CA GLU A 124 -20.03 -19.50 -21.75
C GLU A 124 -20.03 -18.98 -23.18
N ILE A 125 -19.24 -17.94 -23.45
CA ILE A 125 -18.93 -17.46 -24.79
C ILE A 125 -17.42 -17.43 -24.94
N LYS A 126 -16.89 -18.14 -25.93
CA LYS A 126 -15.47 -18.10 -26.31
C LYS A 126 -15.34 -17.33 -27.61
N LYS A 127 -14.45 -16.35 -27.68
CA LYS A 127 -14.11 -15.61 -28.89
C LYS A 127 -12.64 -15.83 -29.18
N ASP A 128 -12.40 -16.28 -30.40
CA ASP A 128 -11.11 -16.47 -31.03
C ASP A 128 -11.00 -15.36 -32.09
N MET A 129 -10.08 -14.43 -31.85
CA MET A 129 -9.94 -13.15 -32.52
C MET A 129 -9.02 -13.26 -33.72
N ASP A 130 -7.94 -14.03 -33.62
CA ASP A 130 -6.95 -14.21 -34.69
C ASP A 130 -7.16 -15.49 -35.53
N GLY A 131 -7.97 -16.44 -35.06
CA GLY A 131 -8.30 -17.68 -35.75
C GLY A 131 -7.33 -18.84 -35.47
N ASP A 132 -6.44 -18.72 -34.47
CA ASP A 132 -5.46 -19.76 -34.13
C ASP A 132 -6.08 -20.99 -33.42
N GLY A 133 -7.37 -20.90 -33.05
CA GLY A 133 -8.13 -21.94 -32.35
C GLY A 133 -8.14 -21.81 -30.82
N SER A 134 -7.37 -20.89 -30.26
CA SER A 134 -7.27 -20.54 -28.85
C SER A 134 -8.06 -19.25 -28.59
N PRO A 135 -9.12 -19.28 -27.77
CA PRO A 135 -9.90 -18.08 -27.54
C PRO A 135 -9.17 -17.07 -26.66
N GLU A 136 -9.01 -15.85 -27.14
CA GLU A 136 -8.44 -14.74 -26.39
C GLU A 136 -9.46 -14.07 -25.48
N GLU A 137 -10.77 -14.30 -25.67
CA GLU A 137 -11.79 -13.87 -24.71
C GLU A 137 -12.73 -15.02 -24.35
N ILE A 138 -12.88 -15.28 -23.04
CA ILE A 138 -13.85 -16.24 -22.52
C ILE A 138 -14.74 -15.55 -21.49
N SER A 139 -16.04 -15.45 -21.76
CA SER A 139 -17.04 -14.87 -20.86
C SER A 139 -17.93 -15.95 -20.25
N PHE A 140 -18.13 -15.90 -18.93
CA PHE A 140 -18.90 -16.89 -18.16
C PHE A 140 -20.17 -16.26 -17.60
N TYR A 141 -21.28 -16.98 -17.73
CA TYR A 141 -22.61 -16.52 -17.37
C TYR A 141 -23.30 -17.50 -16.41
N GLN A 142 -24.15 -16.97 -15.54
CA GLN A 142 -25.04 -17.77 -14.69
C GLN A 142 -26.37 -17.05 -14.51
N GLY A 143 -27.48 -17.75 -14.77
CA GLY A 143 -28.82 -17.15 -14.69
C GLY A 143 -28.99 -15.92 -15.60
N GLY A 144 -28.33 -15.93 -16.78
CA GLY A 144 -28.32 -14.82 -17.74
C GLY A 144 -27.42 -13.62 -17.37
N ARG A 145 -26.75 -13.64 -16.21
CA ARG A 145 -25.83 -12.56 -15.79
C ARG A 145 -24.38 -12.94 -16.09
N LEU A 146 -23.61 -11.99 -16.60
CA LEU A 146 -22.16 -12.14 -16.77
C LEU A 146 -21.50 -12.17 -15.39
N LEU A 147 -20.77 -13.24 -15.08
CA LEU A 147 -20.07 -13.43 -13.82
C LEU A 147 -18.59 -13.04 -13.90
N ARG A 148 -17.93 -13.48 -14.98
CA ARG A 148 -16.52 -13.19 -15.19
C ARG A 148 -16.13 -13.24 -16.66
N THR A 149 -15.05 -12.57 -17.00
CA THR A 149 -14.43 -12.60 -18.34
C THR A 149 -12.93 -12.80 -18.19
N LEU A 150 -12.37 -13.72 -18.97
CA LEU A 150 -10.93 -13.93 -19.15
C LEU A 150 -10.52 -13.31 -20.47
N LYS A 151 -9.42 -12.57 -20.49
CA LYS A 151 -8.83 -11.97 -21.68
C LYS A 151 -7.35 -12.30 -21.75
N HIS A 152 -6.92 -12.98 -22.80
CA HIS A 152 -5.51 -13.17 -23.11
C HIS A 152 -5.00 -11.93 -23.83
N ARG A 153 -3.98 -11.27 -23.30
CA ARG A 153 -3.35 -10.10 -23.91
C ARG A 153 -1.86 -10.36 -24.13
N GLU A 154 -1.21 -9.53 -24.94
CA GLU A 154 0.26 -9.58 -25.12
C GLU A 154 1.01 -9.44 -23.78
N GLN A 155 0.43 -8.72 -22.82
CA GLN A 155 1.01 -8.45 -21.49
C GLN A 155 0.52 -9.42 -20.41
N GLY A 156 0.05 -10.62 -20.79
CA GLY A 156 -0.43 -11.64 -19.86
C GLY A 156 -1.97 -11.77 -19.81
N MET A 157 -2.46 -12.41 -18.75
CA MET A 157 -3.87 -12.75 -18.57
C MET A 157 -4.59 -11.70 -17.73
N GLU A 158 -5.69 -11.16 -18.25
CA GLU A 158 -6.61 -10.29 -17.51
C GLU A 158 -7.89 -11.04 -17.18
N GLU A 159 -8.30 -11.06 -15.92
CA GLU A 159 -9.56 -11.64 -15.49
C GLU A 159 -10.43 -10.58 -14.79
N THR A 160 -11.69 -10.47 -15.20
CA THR A 160 -12.66 -9.54 -14.65
C THR A 160 -13.79 -10.30 -14.00
N PHE A 161 -14.13 -9.99 -12.75
CA PHE A 161 -15.26 -10.54 -12.01
C PHE A 161 -16.33 -9.46 -11.78
N PHE A 162 -17.58 -9.78 -12.06
CA PHE A 162 -18.73 -8.88 -11.92
C PHE A 162 -19.55 -9.29 -10.69
N MET A 163 -19.64 -8.39 -9.70
CA MET A 163 -20.24 -8.64 -8.39
C MET A 163 -21.32 -7.59 -8.08
N GLY A 164 -22.26 -7.40 -9.02
CA GLY A 164 -23.31 -6.38 -8.91
C GLY A 164 -22.79 -4.98 -9.24
N GLU A 165 -22.78 -4.07 -8.25
CA GLU A 165 -22.22 -2.73 -8.44
C GLU A 165 -20.67 -2.70 -8.43
N GLU A 166 -20.04 -3.79 -8.00
CA GLU A 166 -18.59 -3.92 -7.91
C GLU A 166 -18.03 -4.79 -9.03
N THR A 167 -16.81 -4.45 -9.45
CA THR A 167 -16.05 -5.23 -10.43
C THR A 167 -14.63 -5.39 -9.91
N LYS A 168 -14.11 -6.62 -9.93
CA LYS A 168 -12.71 -6.91 -9.61
C LYS A 168 -11.99 -7.27 -10.90
N VAL A 169 -10.87 -6.62 -11.20
CA VAL A 169 -10.00 -6.92 -12.33
C VAL A 169 -8.66 -7.41 -11.79
N THR A 170 -8.21 -8.57 -12.23
CA THR A 170 -6.89 -9.13 -11.93
C THR A 170 -6.06 -9.17 -13.21
N GLN A 171 -4.77 -8.88 -13.11
CA GLN A 171 -3.83 -9.03 -14.22
C GLN A 171 -2.65 -9.86 -13.73
N ASP A 172 -2.44 -10.99 -14.38
CA ASP A 172 -1.28 -11.88 -14.27
C ASP A 172 -0.40 -11.62 -15.49
N LYS A 173 0.63 -10.80 -15.28
CA LYS A 173 1.51 -10.28 -16.32
C LYS A 173 2.65 -11.22 -16.66
N ASN A 174 3.09 -12.01 -15.69
CA ASN A 174 4.21 -12.93 -15.85
C ASN A 174 3.75 -14.35 -16.25
N GLY A 175 2.45 -14.66 -16.13
CA GLY A 175 1.83 -15.93 -16.51
C GLY A 175 2.00 -17.04 -15.47
N ASP A 176 2.33 -16.73 -14.22
CA ASP A 176 2.56 -17.71 -13.14
C ASP A 176 1.28 -18.11 -12.39
N GLY A 177 0.14 -17.51 -12.74
CA GLY A 177 -1.16 -17.75 -12.12
C GLY A 177 -1.44 -16.89 -10.88
N ARG A 178 -0.51 -16.03 -10.46
CA ARG A 178 -0.66 -15.06 -9.36
C ARG A 178 -0.73 -13.65 -9.96
N PRO A 179 -1.82 -12.92 -9.75
CA PRO A 179 -1.94 -11.61 -10.37
C PRO A 179 -1.08 -10.56 -9.66
N GLU A 180 -0.20 -9.88 -10.40
CA GLU A 180 0.56 -8.72 -9.91
C GLU A 180 -0.33 -7.50 -9.67
N VAL A 181 -1.49 -7.43 -10.33
CA VAL A 181 -2.39 -6.29 -10.18
C VAL A 181 -3.80 -6.77 -9.87
N VAL A 182 -4.38 -6.24 -8.80
CA VAL A 182 -5.78 -6.46 -8.45
C VAL A 182 -6.48 -5.12 -8.24
N ALA A 183 -7.32 -4.72 -9.18
CA ALA A 183 -8.11 -3.51 -9.14
C ALA A 183 -9.57 -3.80 -8.78
N PHE A 184 -10.18 -2.92 -7.97
CA PHE A 184 -11.58 -2.97 -7.59
C PHE A 184 -12.26 -1.67 -8.01
N TYR A 185 -13.35 -1.81 -8.74
CA TYR A 185 -14.20 -0.73 -9.20
C TYR A 185 -15.56 -0.82 -8.53
N ARG A 186 -16.14 0.32 -8.19
CA ARG A 186 -17.53 0.43 -7.74
C ARG A 186 -18.24 1.44 -8.62
N ARG A 187 -19.32 1.02 -9.29
CA ARG A 187 -20.05 1.84 -10.29
C ARG A 187 -19.11 2.46 -11.34
N GLY A 188 -18.13 1.67 -11.80
CA GLY A 188 -17.13 2.08 -12.81
C GLY A 188 -15.97 2.95 -12.30
N GLN A 189 -15.98 3.36 -11.03
CA GLN A 189 -14.90 4.16 -10.44
C GLN A 189 -13.92 3.26 -9.68
N LEU A 190 -12.62 3.44 -9.90
CA LEU A 190 -11.57 2.74 -9.14
C LEU A 190 -11.65 3.14 -7.67
N VAL A 191 -11.80 2.17 -6.77
CA VAL A 191 -11.91 2.38 -5.31
C VAL A 191 -10.76 1.74 -4.54
N ARG A 192 -10.13 0.69 -5.10
CA ARG A 192 -9.00 0.02 -4.48
C ARG A 192 -8.11 -0.62 -5.54
N LEU A 193 -6.80 -0.57 -5.32
CA LEU A 193 -5.78 -1.20 -6.15
C LEU A 193 -4.79 -1.93 -5.26
N LEU A 194 -4.46 -3.17 -5.58
CA LEU A 194 -3.36 -3.93 -4.98
C LEU A 194 -2.31 -4.18 -6.06
N GLN A 195 -1.03 -4.07 -5.72
CA GLN A 195 0.08 -4.29 -6.64
C GLN A 195 1.21 -5.07 -5.97
N ASP A 196 1.70 -6.08 -6.68
CA ASP A 196 3.01 -6.67 -6.53
C ASP A 196 3.97 -5.81 -7.36
N LYS A 197 4.98 -5.21 -6.72
CA LYS A 197 5.89 -4.30 -7.43
C LYS A 197 7.22 -4.94 -7.82
N ASP A 198 7.61 -6.03 -7.18
CA ASP A 198 8.86 -6.72 -7.45
C ASP A 198 8.69 -8.13 -8.02
N ASN A 199 7.43 -8.52 -8.27
CA ASN A 199 7.00 -9.77 -8.89
C ASN A 199 7.44 -11.00 -8.09
N ASP A 200 7.35 -10.93 -6.76
CA ASP A 200 7.64 -12.06 -5.88
C ASP A 200 6.38 -12.86 -5.48
N GLY A 201 5.22 -12.43 -5.97
CA GLY A 201 3.92 -13.05 -5.78
C GLY A 201 3.16 -12.57 -4.54
N TYR A 202 3.66 -11.56 -3.83
CA TYR A 202 2.95 -10.88 -2.76
C TYR A 202 2.42 -9.51 -3.25
N LEU A 203 1.42 -8.94 -2.57
CA LEU A 203 0.82 -7.66 -2.97
C LEU A 203 1.19 -6.59 -1.95
N GLU A 204 2.42 -6.07 -2.02
CA GLU A 204 2.98 -5.19 -0.98
C GLU A 204 2.32 -3.81 -0.98
N THR A 205 1.75 -3.37 -2.11
CA THR A 205 1.15 -2.04 -2.21
C THR A 205 -0.36 -2.12 -2.30
N LYS A 206 -1.05 -1.42 -1.39
CA LYS A 206 -2.51 -1.23 -1.43
C LYS A 206 -2.86 0.25 -1.47
N VAL A 207 -3.58 0.67 -2.50
CA VAL A 207 -4.05 2.05 -2.69
C VAL A 207 -5.56 2.08 -2.59
N ILE A 208 -6.09 3.00 -1.78
CA ILE A 208 -7.53 3.27 -1.65
C ILE A 208 -7.83 4.62 -2.28
N TYR A 209 -8.85 4.64 -3.12
CA TYR A 209 -9.31 5.82 -3.84
C TYR A 209 -10.67 6.28 -3.31
N GLN A 210 -10.90 7.59 -3.33
CA GLN A 210 -12.20 8.19 -3.04
C GLN A 210 -12.43 9.37 -3.98
N GLY A 211 -13.53 9.35 -4.73
CA GLY A 211 -13.84 10.42 -5.68
C GLY A 211 -12.81 10.55 -6.82
N GLY A 212 -12.10 9.47 -7.15
CA GLY A 212 -11.04 9.45 -8.17
C GLY A 212 -9.65 9.88 -7.66
N GLU A 213 -9.55 10.40 -6.43
CA GLU A 213 -8.29 10.77 -5.81
C GLU A 213 -7.78 9.68 -4.88
N VAL A 214 -6.46 9.59 -4.71
CA VAL A 214 -5.84 8.72 -3.70
C VAL A 214 -6.22 9.24 -2.32
N ARG A 215 -6.82 8.37 -1.49
CA ARG A 215 -7.15 8.65 -0.09
C ARG A 215 -6.12 8.04 0.85
N GLU A 216 -5.73 6.80 0.58
CA GLU A 216 -4.78 6.06 1.41
C GLU A 216 -3.85 5.22 0.55
N LEU A 217 -2.60 5.11 0.99
CA LEU A 217 -1.62 4.18 0.47
C LEU A 217 -1.08 3.37 1.64
N TRP A 218 -1.08 2.07 1.48
CA TRP A 218 -0.60 1.11 2.46
C TRP A 218 0.56 0.33 1.84
N ARG A 219 1.61 0.07 2.64
CA ARG A 219 2.72 -0.80 2.25
C ARG A 219 3.02 -1.85 3.30
N ASP A 220 3.17 -3.07 2.84
CA ASP A 220 3.82 -4.17 3.53
C ASP A 220 5.33 -4.01 3.32
N LEU A 221 6.07 -3.68 4.37
CA LEU A 221 7.49 -3.34 4.30
C LEU A 221 8.40 -4.56 4.51
N ASP A 222 7.92 -5.56 5.25
CA ASP A 222 8.68 -6.78 5.57
C ASP A 222 8.17 -8.03 4.85
N LYS A 223 7.08 -7.89 4.08
CA LYS A 223 6.47 -8.90 3.21
C LYS A 223 5.84 -10.07 3.96
N ASP A 224 5.31 -9.82 5.16
CA ASP A 224 4.63 -10.83 5.96
C ASP A 224 3.11 -10.94 5.66
N GLY A 225 2.59 -10.08 4.78
CA GLY A 225 1.18 -9.97 4.40
C GLY A 225 0.37 -9.00 5.26
N ARG A 226 0.98 -8.38 6.28
CA ARG A 226 0.42 -7.26 7.05
C ARG A 226 0.95 -5.95 6.45
N PHE A 227 0.35 -4.84 6.87
CA PHE A 227 0.71 -3.54 6.31
C PHE A 227 1.20 -2.65 7.44
N GLU A 228 2.51 -2.45 7.52
CA GLU A 228 3.17 -1.70 8.58
C GLU A 228 3.04 -0.21 8.29
N PHE A 229 3.02 0.18 7.01
CA PHE A 229 3.01 1.58 6.61
C PHE A 229 1.65 1.99 6.06
N ARG A 230 1.10 3.10 6.57
CA ARG A 230 -0.08 3.77 6.04
C ARG A 230 0.19 5.26 5.82
N LEU A 231 -0.06 5.75 4.62
CA LEU A 231 -0.05 7.17 4.25
C LEU A 231 -1.46 7.62 3.88
N THR A 232 -1.98 8.62 4.57
CA THR A 232 -3.27 9.26 4.32
C THR A 232 -3.08 10.57 3.58
N TYR A 233 -3.92 10.79 2.57
CA TYR A 233 -3.95 11.99 1.75
C TYR A 233 -5.20 12.83 2.01
N GLY A 234 -5.09 14.14 1.87
CA GLY A 234 -6.19 15.09 1.90
C GLY A 234 -6.01 16.13 0.79
N ARG A 235 -7.00 16.23 -0.12
CA ARG A 235 -6.94 17.09 -1.33
C ARG A 235 -5.67 16.87 -2.16
N GLY A 236 -5.33 15.60 -2.40
CA GLY A 236 -4.15 15.20 -3.18
C GLY A 236 -2.79 15.29 -2.48
N GLU A 237 -2.71 15.87 -1.27
CA GLU A 237 -1.44 16.01 -0.53
C GLU A 237 -1.37 15.06 0.67
N PRO A 238 -0.19 14.55 1.05
CA PRO A 238 -0.04 13.75 2.25
C PRO A 238 -0.34 14.61 3.49
N VAL A 239 -1.16 14.07 4.40
CA VAL A 239 -1.53 14.73 5.66
C VAL A 239 -1.06 13.95 6.88
N ARG A 240 -0.91 12.62 6.77
CA ARG A 240 -0.49 11.77 7.87
C ARG A 240 0.16 10.49 7.38
N ALA A 241 1.29 10.09 7.97
CA ALA A 241 1.84 8.75 7.83
C ALA A 241 1.84 8.03 9.19
N GLU A 242 1.59 6.74 9.19
CA GLU A 242 1.58 5.88 10.37
C GLU A 242 2.38 4.62 10.06
N ILE A 243 3.31 4.26 10.95
CA ILE A 243 4.15 3.07 10.85
C ILE A 243 3.96 2.22 12.10
N ASP A 244 3.56 0.97 11.92
CA ASP A 244 3.33 -0.07 12.92
C ASP A 244 4.38 -1.18 12.69
N LYS A 245 5.52 -1.12 13.39
CA LYS A 245 6.68 -2.00 13.12
C LYS A 245 6.58 -3.34 13.82
N ASP A 246 5.83 -3.42 14.92
CA ASP A 246 5.63 -4.66 15.66
C ASP A 246 4.32 -5.38 15.28
N ALA A 247 3.59 -4.83 14.32
CA ALA A 247 2.36 -5.36 13.74
C ALA A 247 1.27 -5.65 14.79
N ASP A 248 1.24 -4.83 15.86
CA ASP A 248 0.26 -4.93 16.94
C ASP A 248 -1.08 -4.23 16.62
N GLY A 249 -1.15 -3.54 15.48
CA GLY A 249 -2.30 -2.77 14.99
C GLY A 249 -2.29 -1.31 15.47
N ARG A 250 -1.28 -0.88 16.23
CA ARG A 250 -1.11 0.47 16.75
C ARG A 250 0.21 1.04 16.22
N PRO A 251 0.21 2.25 15.64
CA PRO A 251 1.43 2.79 15.08
C PRO A 251 2.46 3.15 16.17
N ASP A 252 3.68 2.68 16.00
CA ASP A 252 4.89 3.12 16.73
C ASP A 252 5.32 4.52 16.33
N ILE A 253 5.07 4.89 15.07
CA ILE A 253 5.45 6.20 14.53
C ILE A 253 4.25 6.82 13.85
N ARG A 254 3.98 8.08 14.17
CA ARG A 254 3.00 8.91 13.47
C ARG A 254 3.66 10.20 12.99
N GLU A 255 3.55 10.48 11.71
CA GLU A 255 4.01 11.71 11.09
C GLU A 255 2.83 12.54 10.62
N ILE A 256 2.87 13.84 10.87
CA ILE A 256 1.82 14.79 10.51
C ILE A 256 2.40 15.79 9.52
N TYR A 257 1.68 15.99 8.43
CA TYR A 257 2.10 16.81 7.30
C TYR A 257 1.16 18.00 7.12
N SER A 258 1.71 19.11 6.64
CA SER A 258 0.95 20.28 6.22
C SER A 258 1.56 20.85 4.95
N LYS A 259 0.75 21.04 3.91
CA LYS A 259 1.21 21.46 2.57
C LYS A 259 2.32 20.56 2.02
N GLY A 260 2.15 19.24 2.17
CA GLY A 260 3.14 18.23 1.79
C GLY A 260 4.44 18.18 2.61
N ARG A 261 4.60 19.01 3.66
CA ARG A 261 5.83 19.08 4.47
C ARG A 261 5.60 18.50 5.87
N LEU A 262 6.57 17.75 6.37
CA LEU A 262 6.56 17.23 7.74
C LEU A 262 6.50 18.38 8.76
N LYS A 263 5.51 18.33 9.65
CA LYS A 263 5.31 19.28 10.76
C LYS A 263 5.58 18.65 12.10
N GLU A 264 5.15 17.41 12.29
CA GLU A 264 5.38 16.69 13.53
C GLU A 264 5.71 15.24 13.26
N ARG A 265 6.63 14.67 14.05
CA ARG A 265 6.88 13.23 14.12
C ARG A 265 6.73 12.80 15.57
N LEU A 266 5.88 11.82 15.79
CA LEU A 266 5.56 11.24 17.09
C LEU A 266 6.12 9.82 17.13
N ARG A 267 6.83 9.48 18.20
CA ARG A 267 7.16 8.09 18.53
C ARG A 267 6.28 7.64 19.69
N LEU A 268 5.57 6.56 19.49
CA LEU A 268 4.59 6.01 20.40
C LEU A 268 5.08 4.68 20.95
N VAL A 269 4.69 4.37 22.18
CA VAL A 269 4.86 3.04 22.78
C VAL A 269 3.51 2.65 23.38
N LYS A 270 2.93 1.53 22.91
CA LYS A 270 1.59 1.08 23.31
C LYS A 270 0.51 2.18 23.17
N GLY A 271 0.65 3.05 22.17
CA GLY A 271 -0.26 4.17 21.88
C GLY A 271 -0.02 5.46 22.68
N ARG A 272 0.94 5.51 23.61
CA ARG A 272 1.33 6.74 24.31
C ARG A 272 2.48 7.43 23.60
N ILE A 273 2.43 8.75 23.46
CA ILE A 273 3.50 9.53 22.85
C ILE A 273 4.68 9.59 23.81
N LYS A 274 5.82 9.02 23.40
CA LYS A 274 7.08 9.06 24.16
C LYS A 274 8.02 10.13 23.67
N VAL A 275 7.97 10.45 22.38
CA VAL A 275 8.78 11.51 21.77
C VAL A 275 7.92 12.29 20.80
N ARG A 276 8.01 13.63 20.84
CA ARG A 276 7.41 14.54 19.87
C ARG A 276 8.50 15.43 19.28
N GLU A 277 8.70 15.34 17.97
CA GLU A 277 9.58 16.18 17.18
C GLU A 277 8.71 17.17 16.38
N ILE A 278 8.91 18.48 16.55
CA ILE A 278 8.17 19.54 15.86
C ILE A 278 9.11 20.27 14.91
N TYR A 279 8.68 20.42 13.66
CA TYR A 279 9.47 20.97 12.57
C TYR A 279 8.91 22.28 12.05
N ASP A 280 9.82 23.18 11.69
CA ASP A 280 9.51 24.39 10.95
C ASP A 280 10.46 24.55 9.76
N ALA A 281 9.88 24.83 8.58
CA ALA A 281 10.60 24.86 7.31
C ALA A 281 11.57 23.66 7.08
N GLY A 282 11.21 22.46 7.54
CA GLY A 282 12.01 21.23 7.41
C GLY A 282 13.14 21.08 8.44
N ARG A 283 13.29 22.01 9.38
CA ARG A 283 14.27 21.93 10.48
C ARG A 283 13.57 21.63 11.80
N LEU A 284 14.20 20.81 12.63
CA LEU A 284 13.71 20.56 13.99
C LEU A 284 13.71 21.89 14.77
N LYS A 285 12.57 22.24 15.36
CA LYS A 285 12.36 23.44 16.17
C LYS A 285 12.20 23.11 17.65
N ARG A 286 11.54 22.00 17.96
CA ARG A 286 11.29 21.55 19.32
C ARG A 286 11.28 20.02 19.39
N LEU A 287 11.87 19.49 20.44
CA LEU A 287 11.87 18.07 20.78
C LEU A 287 11.32 17.92 22.20
N GLU A 288 10.37 17.02 22.38
CA GLU A 288 9.79 16.69 23.68
C GLU A 288 9.97 15.19 23.94
N ARG A 289 10.26 14.81 25.18
CA ARG A 289 10.36 13.42 25.61
C ARG A 289 9.61 13.20 26.93
N ASP A 290 8.73 12.21 26.92
CA ASP A 290 8.00 11.70 28.08
C ASP A 290 8.62 10.36 28.47
N ARG A 291 9.64 10.38 29.34
CA ARG A 291 10.37 9.19 29.78
C ARG A 291 9.51 8.35 30.71
N ASP A 292 8.85 8.96 31.67
CA ASP A 292 8.09 8.25 32.71
C ASP A 292 6.72 7.71 32.21
N GLY A 293 6.19 8.26 31.11
CA GLY A 293 4.93 7.84 30.48
C GLY A 293 3.69 8.45 31.10
N ASN A 294 3.83 9.55 31.82
CA ASN A 294 2.74 10.27 32.46
C ASN A 294 1.92 11.14 31.47
N GLY A 295 2.39 11.28 30.22
CA GLY A 295 1.73 12.06 29.15
C GLY A 295 2.19 13.51 29.04
N SER A 296 2.99 13.98 29.99
CA SER A 296 3.69 15.28 29.98
C SER A 296 5.18 15.06 29.70
N PRO A 297 5.86 16.02 29.05
CA PRO A 297 7.27 15.84 28.73
C PRO A 297 8.16 16.14 29.94
N ASP A 298 9.04 15.19 30.30
CA ASP A 298 10.14 15.38 31.24
C ASP A 298 11.26 16.23 30.64
N GLU A 299 11.46 16.16 29.32
CA GLU A 299 12.50 16.93 28.63
C GLU A 299 11.93 17.70 27.45
N VAL A 300 12.28 18.98 27.36
CA VAL A 300 11.95 19.83 26.20
C VAL A 300 13.19 20.55 25.72
N ALA A 301 13.59 20.32 24.47
CA ALA A 301 14.68 21.03 23.82
C ALA A 301 14.15 21.91 22.68
N PHE A 302 14.66 23.14 22.60
CA PHE A 302 14.36 24.10 21.54
C PHE A 302 15.59 24.29 20.66
N TYR A 303 15.33 24.45 19.36
CA TYR A 303 16.38 24.57 18.36
C TYR A 303 16.20 25.85 17.55
N HIS A 304 17.31 26.56 17.34
CA HIS A 304 17.39 27.72 16.46
C HIS A 304 18.49 27.46 15.41
N GLN A 305 18.15 27.60 14.13
CA GLN A 305 19.08 27.36 13.01
C GLN A 305 19.80 25.99 13.06
N GLY A 306 19.14 24.96 13.62
CA GLY A 306 19.68 23.59 13.70
C GLY A 306 20.58 23.32 14.91
N ARG A 307 20.82 24.31 15.78
CA ARG A 307 21.51 24.15 17.06
C ARG A 307 20.53 24.26 18.22
N ILE A 308 20.82 23.58 19.31
CA ILE A 308 20.04 23.73 20.55
C ILE A 308 20.22 25.16 21.07
N SER A 309 19.13 25.81 21.43
CA SER A 309 19.11 27.16 22.03
C SER A 309 18.67 27.13 23.49
N GLU A 310 17.86 26.15 23.85
CA GLU A 310 17.32 26.00 25.20
C GLU A 310 16.98 24.53 25.49
N PHE A 311 17.25 24.09 26.71
CA PHE A 311 16.84 22.79 27.24
C PHE A 311 16.11 22.99 28.57
N ARG A 312 15.02 22.26 28.78
CA ARG A 312 14.25 22.24 30.01
C ARG A 312 14.06 20.81 30.50
N TYR A 313 14.19 20.61 31.80
CA TYR A 313 13.92 19.37 32.49
C TYR A 313 12.82 19.58 33.54
N PHE A 314 11.82 18.72 33.51
CA PHE A 314 10.69 18.68 34.41
C PHE A 314 10.73 17.40 35.23
N ASP A 315 10.26 17.46 36.48
CA ASP A 315 10.07 16.25 37.27
C ASP A 315 8.72 15.56 36.98
N SER A 316 8.45 14.46 37.67
CA SER A 316 7.21 13.68 37.52
C SER A 316 5.93 14.44 37.89
N CYS A 317 6.03 15.58 38.57
CA CYS A 317 4.88 16.44 38.89
C CYS A 317 4.65 17.50 37.79
N GLY A 318 5.59 17.65 36.85
CA GLY A 318 5.57 18.69 35.81
C GLY A 318 6.24 20.00 36.24
N ASP A 319 6.92 20.03 37.40
CA ASP A 319 7.63 21.21 37.86
C ASP A 319 8.95 21.35 37.09
N LEU A 320 9.25 22.56 36.61
CA LEU A 320 10.54 22.85 35.98
C LEU A 320 11.65 22.75 37.04
N ARG A 321 12.59 21.82 36.86
CA ARG A 321 13.73 21.61 37.76
C ARG A 321 15.03 22.16 37.22
N GLU A 322 15.16 22.23 35.90
CA GLU A 322 16.36 22.78 35.28
C GLU A 322 16.06 23.42 33.94
N ARG A 323 16.72 24.54 33.65
CA ARG A 323 16.71 25.21 32.36
C ARG A 323 18.13 25.60 31.96
N ARG A 324 18.58 25.13 30.79
CA ARG A 324 19.87 25.51 30.20
C ARG A 324 19.65 26.38 28.99
N ILE A 325 20.35 27.50 28.91
CA ILE A 325 20.36 28.41 27.76
C ILE A 325 21.69 28.26 27.04
N TYR A 326 21.62 28.15 25.71
CA TYR A 326 22.77 27.93 24.85
C TYR A 326 23.02 29.17 23.98
N GLY A 327 24.29 29.53 23.84
CA GLY A 327 24.74 30.59 22.94
C GLY A 327 24.77 30.13 21.47
N PRO A 328 25.10 31.04 20.53
CA PRO A 328 25.09 30.77 19.10
C PRO A 328 26.04 29.63 18.66
N GLY A 329 27.13 29.40 19.40
CA GLY A 329 28.07 28.31 19.15
C GLY A 329 27.61 26.95 19.69
N GLY A 330 26.52 26.89 20.47
CA GLY A 330 26.07 25.71 21.18
C GLY A 330 26.71 25.52 22.56
N GLU A 331 27.49 26.49 23.03
CA GLU A 331 28.00 26.57 24.39
C GLU A 331 26.89 26.89 25.38
N VAL A 332 26.94 26.30 26.58
CA VAL A 332 26.01 26.67 27.66
C VAL A 332 26.43 28.04 28.20
N VAL A 333 25.50 28.98 28.27
CA VAL A 333 25.75 30.34 28.78
C VAL A 333 25.01 30.62 30.09
N LYS A 334 23.92 29.90 30.35
CA LYS A 334 23.15 30.01 31.60
C LYS A 334 22.57 28.66 32.00
N ILE A 335 22.60 28.34 33.29
CA ILE A 335 21.89 27.18 33.87
C ILE A 335 21.07 27.69 35.05
N GLU A 336 19.76 27.47 35.04
CA GLU A 336 18.83 27.77 36.13
C GLU A 336 18.37 26.43 36.72
N GLN A 337 18.41 26.28 38.05
CA GLN A 337 18.05 25.05 38.75
C GLN A 337 17.12 25.35 39.93
N TRP A 338 15.94 24.73 39.95
CA TRP A 338 14.95 24.87 41.02
C TRP A 338 15.01 23.65 41.93
N ARG A 339 15.48 23.85 43.16
CA ARG A 339 15.69 22.81 44.17
C ARG A 339 14.78 23.06 45.39
N LYS A 340 14.82 22.14 46.36
CA LYS A 340 14.10 22.35 47.63
C LYS A 340 14.75 23.43 48.48
N GLU A 341 16.06 23.60 48.33
CA GLU A 341 16.89 24.55 49.09
C GLU A 341 17.03 25.92 48.39
N GLY A 342 16.17 26.21 47.41
CA GLY A 342 16.18 27.45 46.64
C GLY A 342 16.43 27.27 45.14
N HIS A 343 16.58 28.39 44.44
CA HIS A 343 16.85 28.50 43.02
C HIS A 343 18.30 28.98 42.79
N ILE A 344 19.04 28.26 41.93
CA ILE A 344 20.43 28.62 41.60
C ILE A 344 20.53 28.95 40.12
N THR A 345 21.11 30.10 39.82
CA THR A 345 21.43 30.55 38.47
C THR A 345 22.94 30.62 38.25
N TRP A 346 23.46 29.78 37.35
CA TRP A 346 24.85 29.79 36.91
C TRP A 346 24.98 30.56 35.60
N HIS A 347 25.99 31.41 35.50
CA HIS A 347 26.39 32.08 34.27
C HIS A 347 27.76 31.57 33.83
N LEU A 348 27.85 31.21 32.56
CA LEU A 348 29.05 30.62 31.97
C LEU A 348 29.51 31.46 30.78
N LYS A 349 30.82 31.48 30.55
CA LYS A 349 31.44 32.09 29.37
C LYS A 349 32.50 31.15 28.83
N ALA A 350 32.40 30.76 27.56
CA ALA A 350 33.33 29.82 26.92
C ALA A 350 33.50 28.49 27.68
N GLY A 351 32.46 28.02 28.38
CA GLY A 351 32.48 26.78 29.16
C GLY A 351 32.98 26.93 30.60
N GLU A 352 33.50 28.09 30.99
CA GLU A 352 33.96 28.37 32.34
C GLU A 352 32.88 29.07 33.17
N LEU A 353 32.82 28.73 34.47
CA LEU A 353 31.94 29.43 35.42
C LEU A 353 32.41 30.89 35.57
N LEU A 354 31.48 31.83 35.40
CA LEU A 354 31.73 33.26 35.59
C LEU A 354 31.16 33.74 36.92
N ARG A 355 29.91 33.39 37.18
CA ARG A 355 29.19 33.74 38.41
C ARG A 355 28.04 32.79 38.68
N ALA A 356 27.63 32.69 39.93
CA ALA A 356 26.40 32.02 40.33
C ALA A 356 25.58 32.92 41.27
N GLU A 357 24.26 32.81 41.21
CA GLU A 357 23.31 33.53 42.04
C GLU A 357 22.41 32.49 42.72
N ILE A 358 22.21 32.58 44.03
CA ILE A 358 21.34 31.69 44.80
C ILE A 358 20.24 32.55 45.43
N ASP A 359 19.01 32.20 45.12
CA ASP A 359 17.75 32.67 45.69
C ASP A 359 17.25 31.55 46.62
N GLN A 360 17.49 31.68 47.92
CA GLN A 360 17.27 30.65 48.93
C GLN A 360 15.81 30.53 49.35
N ASP A 361 15.08 31.65 49.39
CA ASP A 361 13.70 31.69 49.87
C ASP A 361 12.66 31.62 48.72
N GLY A 362 13.12 31.75 47.48
CA GLY A 362 12.32 31.62 46.26
C GLY A 362 11.53 32.87 45.90
N ASP A 363 11.90 34.04 46.44
CA ASP A 363 11.19 35.30 46.18
C ASP A 363 11.54 35.95 44.82
N GLY A 364 12.57 35.43 44.15
CA GLY A 364 13.08 35.91 42.86
C GLY A 364 14.27 36.87 42.95
N SER A 365 14.68 37.24 44.15
CA SER A 365 15.88 37.99 44.48
C SER A 365 16.94 37.00 44.99
N PRO A 366 18.20 37.09 44.55
CA PRO A 366 19.25 36.23 45.10
C PRO A 366 19.83 36.79 46.40
N GLU A 367 20.01 35.97 47.43
CA GLU A 367 20.72 36.33 48.66
C GLU A 367 22.23 36.10 48.55
N ILE A 368 22.68 35.23 47.64
CA ILE A 368 24.10 34.86 47.54
C ILE A 368 24.59 34.97 46.11
N TRP A 369 25.72 35.67 45.93
CA TRP A 369 26.40 35.77 44.65
C TRP A 369 27.82 35.21 44.75
N TYR A 370 28.16 34.29 43.86
CA TYR A 370 29.52 33.77 43.67
C TYR A 370 30.11 34.38 42.41
N ARG A 371 31.38 34.78 42.45
CA ARG A 371 32.17 35.18 41.29
C ARG A 371 33.40 34.29 41.17
N TYR A 372 33.65 33.83 39.96
CA TYR A 372 34.76 32.95 39.64
C TYR A 372 35.73 33.66 38.69
N ARG A 373 37.02 33.33 38.81
CA ARG A 373 38.09 33.78 37.92
C ARG A 373 39.01 32.62 37.62
N GLU A 374 39.24 32.34 36.34
CA GLU A 374 40.11 31.23 35.90
C GLU A 374 39.70 29.87 36.51
N GLY A 375 38.39 29.67 36.71
CA GLY A 375 37.82 28.44 37.31
C GLY A 375 37.87 28.37 38.84
N GLU A 376 38.52 29.31 39.50
CA GLU A 376 38.61 29.38 40.97
C GLU A 376 37.57 30.36 41.54
N LEU A 377 37.10 30.08 42.76
CA LEU A 377 36.21 30.99 43.49
C LEU A 377 37.01 32.24 43.89
N GLU A 378 36.59 33.41 43.40
CA GLU A 378 37.24 34.70 43.68
C GLU A 378 36.53 35.45 44.80
N LYS A 379 35.20 35.55 44.72
CA LYS A 379 34.42 36.39 45.64
C LYS A 379 33.05 35.79 45.92
N VAL A 380 32.59 35.90 47.15
CA VAL A 380 31.21 35.64 47.57
C VAL A 380 30.62 36.93 48.12
N ALA A 381 29.40 37.29 47.73
CA ALA A 381 28.60 38.35 48.33
C ALA A 381 27.35 37.72 48.93
N ARG A 382 26.89 38.21 50.09
CA ARG A 382 25.68 37.76 50.76
C ARG A 382 24.86 38.95 51.23
N ASP A 383 23.56 38.86 51.01
CA ASP A 383 22.52 39.62 51.66
C ASP A 383 22.04 38.79 52.87
N THR A 384 22.23 39.31 54.07
CA THR A 384 21.95 38.64 55.33
C THR A 384 20.74 39.22 56.05
N ASP A 385 20.25 40.38 55.63
CA ASP A 385 19.07 41.03 56.20
C ASP A 385 17.84 41.01 55.27
N GLY A 386 18.02 40.59 54.01
CA GLY A 386 16.96 40.37 53.03
C GLY A 386 16.46 41.64 52.35
N ASP A 387 17.28 42.70 52.28
CA ASP A 387 16.89 43.97 51.65
C ASP A 387 17.13 44.01 50.12
N GLY A 388 17.67 42.92 49.56
CA GLY A 388 18.02 42.75 48.15
C GLY A 388 19.39 43.30 47.78
N ARG A 389 20.19 43.74 48.75
CA ARG A 389 21.56 44.25 48.57
C ARG A 389 22.50 43.44 49.45
N PRO A 390 23.64 42.98 48.91
CA PRO A 390 24.61 42.31 49.75
C PRO A 390 25.18 43.27 50.79
N ASP A 391 25.22 42.85 52.05
CA ASP A 391 25.87 43.52 53.18
C ASP A 391 27.17 42.82 53.61
N ARG A 392 27.46 41.62 53.09
CA ARG A 392 28.66 40.85 53.45
C ARG A 392 29.41 40.34 52.23
N TRP A 393 30.74 40.45 52.23
CA TRP A 393 31.60 40.00 51.14
C TRP A 393 32.82 39.22 51.62
N GLU A 394 33.12 38.11 50.96
CA GLU A 394 34.30 37.27 51.20
C GLU A 394 35.14 37.19 49.92
N THR A 395 36.43 37.50 50.00
CA THR A 395 37.38 37.35 48.90
C THR A 395 38.28 36.15 49.17
N TYR A 396 38.52 35.36 48.13
CA TYR A 396 39.28 34.12 48.20
C TYR A 396 40.55 34.21 47.34
N GLN A 397 41.64 33.61 47.83
CA GLN A 397 42.88 33.38 47.09
C GLN A 397 43.40 31.97 47.41
N GLY A 398 43.69 31.16 46.39
CA GLY A 398 44.13 29.78 46.58
C GLY A 398 43.12 28.91 47.36
N GLY A 399 41.82 29.20 47.20
CA GLY A 399 40.72 28.50 47.90
C GLY A 399 40.52 28.88 49.38
N GLN A 400 41.29 29.81 49.93
CA GLN A 400 41.16 30.30 51.30
C GLN A 400 40.58 31.72 51.32
N VAL A 401 39.74 32.04 52.31
CA VAL A 401 39.27 33.41 52.53
C VAL A 401 40.48 34.26 52.93
N CYS A 402 40.77 35.32 52.19
CA CYS A 402 41.84 36.28 52.48
C CYS A 402 41.32 37.64 52.94
N ARG A 403 40.04 37.95 52.67
CA ARG A 403 39.39 39.19 53.10
C ARG A 403 37.90 38.96 53.39
N LEU A 404 37.40 39.49 54.49
CA LEU A 404 35.99 39.54 54.84
C LEU A 404 35.61 41.02 55.06
N GLU A 405 34.57 41.48 54.37
CA GLU A 405 34.01 42.83 54.50
C GLU A 405 32.54 42.70 54.91
N GLN A 406 32.05 43.53 55.82
CA GLN A 406 30.65 43.56 56.23
C GLN A 406 30.17 44.99 56.54
N ASP A 407 28.99 45.34 56.05
CA ASP A 407 28.17 46.51 56.42
C ASP A 407 27.18 46.05 57.49
N LEU A 408 27.29 46.57 58.71
CA LEU A 408 26.46 46.15 59.84
C LEU A 408 25.24 47.05 60.01
N ASN A 409 25.23 48.21 59.36
CA ASN A 409 24.25 49.26 59.60
C ASN A 409 23.39 49.58 58.35
N GLY A 410 23.73 49.01 57.20
CA GLY A 410 22.98 49.11 55.94
C GLY A 410 23.14 50.46 55.23
N ASP A 411 24.17 51.26 55.56
CA ASP A 411 24.42 52.57 54.94
C ASP A 411 25.18 52.47 53.60
N GLY A 412 25.56 51.26 53.19
CA GLY A 412 26.31 50.96 51.98
C GLY A 412 27.82 51.16 52.14
N ARG A 413 28.32 51.35 53.37
CA ARG A 413 29.75 51.44 53.69
C ARG A 413 30.17 50.25 54.53
N ILE A 414 31.41 49.82 54.35
CA ILE A 414 31.97 48.70 55.11
C ILE A 414 32.25 49.15 56.55
N ASP A 415 31.62 48.51 57.52
CA ASP A 415 31.83 48.72 58.96
C ASP A 415 32.94 47.81 59.50
N LEU A 416 33.03 46.58 58.98
CA LEU A 416 33.98 45.56 59.41
C LEU A 416 34.81 45.08 58.22
N GLU A 417 36.13 45.10 58.36
CA GLU A 417 37.07 44.57 57.38
C GLU A 417 38.16 43.74 58.08
N ASP A 418 38.17 42.43 57.81
CA ASP A 418 39.18 41.49 58.30
C ASP A 418 40.04 40.97 57.14
N HIS A 419 41.35 40.88 57.37
CA HIS A 419 42.30 40.26 56.44
C HIS A 419 42.91 39.00 57.04
N PHE A 420 42.95 37.91 56.26
CA PHE A 420 43.48 36.63 56.68
C PHE A 420 44.75 36.30 55.91
N LEU A 421 45.84 35.99 56.63
CA LEU A 421 47.08 35.50 56.02
C LEU A 421 46.95 34.02 55.62
N PRO A 422 47.61 33.58 54.53
CA PRO A 422 47.68 32.17 54.19
C PRO A 422 48.31 31.39 55.35
N GLY A 423 47.55 30.47 55.97
CA GLY A 423 48.02 29.67 57.10
C GLY A 423 47.32 29.91 58.46
N GLY A 424 46.34 30.81 58.52
CA GLY A 424 45.36 30.85 59.62
C GLY A 424 45.92 31.28 60.98
N GLN A 425 46.13 32.57 61.18
CA GLN A 425 45.97 33.23 62.48
C GLN A 425 45.36 34.62 62.22
N ARG A 426 44.42 34.99 63.10
CA ARG A 426 43.72 36.29 63.11
C ARG A 426 44.67 37.44 63.39
#